data_AF-A0A8E2EYI7-F1
#
_entry.id   AF-A0A8E2EYI7-F1
#
_cell.length_a   1.000
_cell.length_b   1.000
_cell.length_c   1.000
_cell.angle_alpha   90.00
_cell.angle_beta   90.00
_cell.angle_gamma   90.00
#
_symmetry.space_group_name_H-M   'P 1'
#
loop_
_entity.id
_entity.type
_entity.pdbx_description
1 polymer ?
#
loop_
_entity_poly.entity_id
_entity_poly.type
_entity_poly.pdbx_seq_one_letter_code
_entity_poly.pdbx_strand_id
1 'polypeptide(L)'
;MMLWTEPAGRVHPGRTRGSTHFSVVKYSETAYSEIRRFVVVFNKGSFSQCVPVQTYRRQGATKSGVVVKDHAVIYTGGEHDDPPSLLEGEGITKQALRVVADGDEALDVCSRINFGKTYTVEHNVKVLSIGTIAPEHRHLLENYWRSAHQ
;
A
#
# COMPACT_ATOMS: atom_id res chain seq x y z
N MET A 1 4.37 6.66 -4.63
CA MET A 1 3.22 7.20 -3.88
C MET A 1 2.42 8.17 -4.75
N MET A 2 1.14 8.37 -4.47
CA MET A 2 0.27 9.30 -5.21
C MET A 2 -0.86 9.83 -4.31
N LEU A 3 -1.41 11.00 -4.65
CA LEU A 3 -2.67 11.46 -4.07
C LEU A 3 -3.82 10.61 -4.62
N TRP A 4 -4.61 10.01 -3.74
CA TRP A 4 -5.76 9.19 -4.08
C TRP A 4 -7.01 9.78 -3.46
N THR A 5 -8.09 9.84 -4.25
CA THR A 5 -9.41 10.28 -3.77
C THR A 5 -10.41 9.16 -3.96
N GLU A 6 -11.17 8.84 -2.93
CA GLU A 6 -12.23 7.84 -2.96
C GLU A 6 -13.51 8.35 -2.27
N PRO A 7 -14.68 7.76 -2.56
CA PRO A 7 -15.90 8.07 -1.84
C PRO A 7 -15.72 7.80 -0.33
N ALA A 8 -16.15 8.73 0.53
CA ALA A 8 -16.01 8.62 1.99
C ALA A 8 -16.86 7.50 2.61
N GLY A 9 -17.87 7.01 1.89
CA GLY A 9 -18.80 6.00 2.39
C GLY A 9 -19.57 6.50 3.63
N ARG A 10 -19.77 5.63 4.63
CA ARG A 10 -20.51 5.97 5.87
C ARG A 10 -19.68 6.75 6.91
N VAL A 11 -18.45 7.14 6.57
CA VAL A 11 -17.55 7.82 7.51
C VAL A 11 -17.98 9.29 7.61
N HIS A 12 -18.46 9.69 8.78
CA HIS A 12 -18.91 11.06 9.02
C HIS A 12 -17.69 11.99 9.21
N PRO A 13 -17.53 13.03 8.38
CA PRO A 13 -16.52 14.05 8.60
C PRO A 13 -16.84 14.83 9.89
N GLY A 14 -15.85 15.06 10.76
CA GLY A 14 -15.98 16.05 11.85
C GLY A 14 -15.68 15.61 13.29
N ARG A 15 -15.18 14.39 13.56
CA ARG A 15 -14.88 13.95 14.96
C ARG A 15 -13.46 13.45 15.25
N THR A 16 -12.53 13.52 14.29
CA THR A 16 -11.13 13.13 14.53
C THR A 16 -10.15 14.06 13.84
N ARG A 17 -8.91 14.12 14.34
CA ARG A 17 -7.76 14.91 13.84
C ARG A 17 -7.46 14.79 12.33
N GLY A 18 -8.12 13.88 11.59
CA GLY A 18 -7.99 13.68 10.14
C GLY A 18 -9.08 14.34 9.29
N SER A 19 -9.82 15.32 9.82
CA SER A 19 -10.90 16.03 9.09
C SER A 19 -10.43 16.86 7.89
N THR A 20 -9.11 17.08 7.73
CA THR A 20 -8.50 17.80 6.60
C THR A 20 -8.48 17.00 5.29
N HIS A 21 -8.80 15.71 5.36
CA HIS A 21 -8.77 14.80 4.22
C HIS A 21 -10.13 14.67 3.52
N PHE A 22 -11.18 15.33 4.01
CA PHE A 22 -12.51 15.23 3.44
C PHE A 22 -12.89 16.50 2.68
N SER A 23 -13.43 16.32 1.48
CA SER A 23 -13.96 17.40 0.65
C SER A 23 -15.42 17.11 0.32
N VAL A 24 -16.29 18.12 0.40
CA VAL A 24 -17.62 18.03 -0.21
C VAL A 24 -17.43 18.11 -1.72
N VAL A 25 -17.95 17.12 -2.43
CA VAL A 25 -17.85 16.99 -3.88
C VAL A 25 -19.23 17.12 -4.51
N LYS A 26 -19.31 16.91 -5.83
CA LYS A 26 -20.56 16.97 -6.58
C LYS A 26 -21.63 16.08 -5.93
N TYR A 27 -22.89 16.54 -6.00
CA TYR A 27 -24.08 15.89 -5.40
C TYR A 27 -24.14 15.94 -3.87
N SER A 28 -23.42 16.87 -3.24
CA SER A 28 -23.36 17.00 -1.77
C SER A 28 -22.80 15.75 -1.07
N GLU A 29 -22.10 14.92 -1.83
CA GLU A 29 -21.38 13.75 -1.33
C GLU A 29 -20.04 14.18 -0.73
N THR A 30 -19.41 13.29 0.03
CA THR A 30 -18.08 13.52 0.60
C THR A 30 -17.05 12.57 0.00
N ALA A 31 -15.89 13.11 -0.34
CA ALA A 31 -14.74 12.35 -0.80
C ALA A 31 -13.63 12.43 0.23
N TYR A 32 -12.93 11.32 0.41
CA TYR A 32 -11.74 11.23 1.25
C TYR A 32 -10.49 11.17 0.36
N SER A 33 -9.53 12.03 0.64
CA SER A 33 -8.27 12.15 -0.09
C SER A 33 -7.08 11.85 0.82
N GLU A 34 -6.20 10.95 0.40
CA GLU A 34 -4.98 10.62 1.14
C GLU A 34 -3.82 10.27 0.21
N ILE A 35 -2.59 10.31 0.72
CA ILE A 35 -1.44 9.77 0.01
C ILE A 35 -1.45 8.25 0.11
N ARG A 36 -1.55 7.57 -1.03
CA ARG A 36 -1.45 6.11 -1.14
C ARG A 36 -0.14 5.68 -1.76
N ARG A 37 0.32 4.51 -1.33
CA ARG A 37 1.51 3.84 -1.84
C ARG A 37 1.07 2.59 -2.57
N PHE A 38 1.76 2.29 -3.67
CA PHE A 38 1.42 1.20 -4.56
C PHE A 38 2.72 0.53 -5.02
N VAL A 39 2.65 -0.78 -5.24
CA VAL A 39 3.67 -1.53 -5.97
C VAL A 39 3.08 -1.91 -7.31
N VAL A 40 3.79 -1.59 -8.39
CA VAL A 40 3.41 -1.99 -9.76
C VAL A 40 3.70 -3.48 -9.91
N VAL A 41 2.67 -4.26 -10.24
CA VAL A 41 2.79 -5.71 -10.52
C VAL A 41 2.70 -6.01 -12.01
N PHE A 42 2.06 -5.13 -12.77
CA PHE A 42 2.01 -5.23 -14.22
C PHE A 42 1.96 -3.84 -14.85
N ASN A 43 2.86 -3.54 -15.78
CA ASN A 43 2.88 -2.26 -16.51
C ASN A 43 2.22 -2.43 -17.90
N LYS A 44 1.22 -1.60 -18.23
CA LYS A 44 0.58 -1.50 -19.56
C LYS A 44 0.90 -0.13 -20.17
N GLY A 45 0.62 0.07 -21.45
CA GLY A 45 1.04 1.29 -22.16
C GLY A 45 0.61 2.62 -21.52
N SER A 46 -0.63 2.73 -21.03
CA SER A 46 -1.17 3.97 -20.45
C SER A 46 -1.54 3.88 -18.96
N PHE A 47 -1.48 2.69 -18.38
CA PHE A 47 -1.85 2.42 -16.99
C PHE A 47 -1.04 1.25 -16.45
N SER A 48 -1.04 1.08 -15.13
CA SER A 48 -0.44 -0.06 -14.47
C SER A 48 -1.46 -0.77 -13.58
N GLN A 49 -1.33 -2.09 -13.45
CA GLN A 49 -1.94 -2.81 -12.34
C GLN A 49 -0.99 -2.76 -11.15
N CYS A 50 -1.56 -2.38 -10.02
CA CYS A 50 -0.85 -2.10 -8.80
C CYS A 50 -1.53 -2.76 -7.61
N VAL A 51 -0.73 -3.14 -6.61
CA VAL A 51 -1.24 -3.57 -5.30
C VAL A 51 -0.96 -2.48 -4.26
N PRO A 52 -1.89 -2.18 -3.34
CA PRO A 52 -1.71 -1.10 -2.39
C PRO A 52 -0.76 -1.51 -1.26
N VAL A 53 -0.05 -0.52 -0.74
CA VAL A 53 0.73 -0.61 0.50
C VAL A 53 0.04 0.23 1.56
N GLN A 54 -0.28 -0.39 2.70
CA GLN A 54 -1.04 0.22 3.78
C GLN A 54 -0.35 0.01 5.12
N THR A 55 -0.41 1.04 5.97
CA THR A 55 0.02 0.94 7.38
C THR A 55 -1.14 0.66 8.33
N TYR A 56 -2.37 0.74 7.81
CA TYR A 56 -3.60 0.56 8.58
C TYR A 56 -3.67 1.47 9.82
N ARG A 57 -3.27 2.74 9.68
CA ARG A 57 -3.10 3.69 10.80
C ARG A 57 -2.06 3.20 11.81
N ARG A 58 -0.95 2.67 11.29
CA ARG A 58 0.19 2.08 12.04
C ARG A 58 -0.18 0.85 12.89
N GLN A 59 -1.25 0.15 12.50
CA GLN A 59 -1.64 -1.14 13.10
C GLN A 59 -1.15 -2.33 12.29
N GLY A 60 -0.61 -2.10 11.08
CA GLY A 60 -0.25 -3.21 10.19
C GLY A 60 -1.44 -4.15 9.96
N ALA A 61 -1.19 -5.44 9.84
CA ALA A 61 -2.21 -6.45 9.58
C ALA A 61 -3.04 -6.86 10.82
N THR A 62 -2.87 -6.22 12.00
CA THR A 62 -3.72 -6.49 13.17
C THR A 62 -5.05 -5.75 13.15
N LYS A 63 -5.21 -4.77 12.24
CA LYS A 63 -6.47 -4.05 12.11
C LYS A 63 -7.62 -5.01 11.80
N SER A 64 -8.72 -4.86 12.53
CA SER A 64 -9.94 -5.66 12.31
C SER A 64 -10.42 -5.60 10.85
N GLY A 65 -10.77 -6.76 10.31
CA GLY A 65 -11.24 -6.93 8.92
C GLY A 65 -10.12 -7.08 7.87
N VAL A 66 -8.85 -7.04 8.27
CA VAL A 66 -7.73 -7.35 7.37
C VAL A 66 -7.61 -8.86 7.16
N VAL A 67 -7.55 -9.30 5.91
CA VAL A 67 -7.29 -10.70 5.56
C VAL A 67 -5.77 -10.93 5.58
N VAL A 68 -5.24 -11.33 6.73
CA VAL A 68 -3.78 -11.40 6.99
C VAL A 68 -3.04 -12.27 5.97
N LYS A 69 -3.65 -13.37 5.50
CA LYS A 69 -3.04 -14.25 4.50
C LYS A 69 -2.70 -13.55 3.18
N ASP A 70 -3.35 -12.43 2.85
CA ASP A 70 -3.11 -11.68 1.62
C ASP A 70 -2.01 -10.63 1.77
N HIS A 71 -1.31 -10.60 2.91
CA HIS A 71 -0.35 -9.56 3.25
C HIS A 71 1.08 -10.08 3.37
N ALA A 72 2.03 -9.22 3.05
CA ALA A 72 3.43 -9.37 3.42
C ALA A 72 3.98 -8.06 4.01
N VAL A 73 5.07 -8.16 4.76
CA VAL A 73 5.85 -6.98 5.13
C VAL A 73 6.52 -6.43 3.87
N ILE A 74 6.52 -5.11 3.71
CA ILE A 74 7.29 -4.42 2.68
C ILE A 74 8.04 -3.27 3.34
N TYR A 75 9.33 -3.16 3.06
CA TYR A 75 10.20 -2.20 3.73
C TYR A 75 11.26 -1.65 2.78
N THR A 76 11.72 -0.42 3.05
CA THR A 76 12.87 0.17 2.39
C THR A 76 14.12 -0.20 3.19
N GLY A 77 15.17 -0.72 2.53
CA GLY A 77 16.40 -1.11 3.23
C GLY A 77 17.52 -1.55 2.29
N GLY A 78 18.75 -1.50 2.81
CA GLY A 78 19.97 -2.01 2.17
C GLY A 78 20.01 -3.54 2.09
N GLU A 79 20.97 -4.08 1.33
CA GLU A 79 21.09 -5.52 1.09
C GLU A 79 21.31 -6.34 2.38
N HIS A 80 21.90 -5.73 3.40
CA HIS A 80 22.19 -6.37 4.69
C HIS A 80 21.26 -5.93 5.82
N ASP A 81 20.23 -5.15 5.51
CA ASP A 81 19.26 -4.71 6.51
C ASP A 81 18.22 -5.81 6.76
N ASP A 82 17.95 -6.09 8.04
CA ASP A 82 16.87 -6.99 8.41
C ASP A 82 15.49 -6.34 8.19
N PRO A 83 14.47 -7.11 7.80
CA PRO A 83 13.11 -6.62 7.72
C PRO A 83 12.60 -6.17 9.11
N PRO A 84 11.71 -5.16 9.19
CA PRO A 84 11.05 -4.81 10.43
C PRO A 84 10.32 -6.02 11.03
N SER A 85 10.42 -6.19 12.35
CA SER A 85 9.67 -7.22 13.05
C SER A 85 8.17 -7.07 12.87
N LEU A 86 7.45 -8.20 12.89
CA LEU A 86 6.01 -8.21 12.94
C LEU A 86 5.50 -7.54 14.21
N LEU A 87 4.39 -6.82 14.11
CA LEU A 87 3.71 -6.29 15.28
C LEU A 87 3.09 -7.45 16.07
N GLU A 88 2.91 -7.25 17.38
CA GLU A 88 2.26 -8.25 18.23
C GLU A 88 0.87 -8.61 17.67
N GLY A 89 0.66 -9.90 17.41
CA GLY A 89 -0.58 -10.43 16.81
C GLY A 89 -0.64 -10.42 15.28
N GLU A 90 0.38 -9.92 14.56
CA GLU A 90 0.44 -10.08 13.11
C GLU A 90 0.80 -11.52 12.71
N GLY A 91 -0.20 -12.25 12.20
CA GLY A 91 -0.01 -13.62 11.66
C GLY A 91 0.51 -13.67 10.22
N ILE A 92 1.38 -12.73 9.80
CA ILE A 92 1.92 -12.70 8.43
C ILE A 92 2.95 -13.81 8.28
N THR A 93 2.74 -14.69 7.30
CA THR A 93 3.64 -15.83 7.01
C THR A 93 4.45 -15.66 5.73
N LYS A 94 4.10 -14.67 4.90
CA LYS A 94 4.85 -14.36 3.67
C LYS A 94 6.19 -13.72 4.03
N GLN A 95 7.22 -14.05 3.25
CA GLN A 95 8.53 -13.41 3.34
C GLN A 95 8.40 -11.92 3.04
N ALA A 96 9.16 -11.11 3.78
CA ALA A 96 9.19 -9.66 3.60
C ALA A 96 9.78 -9.29 2.22
N LEU A 97 9.21 -8.26 1.60
CA LEU A 97 9.70 -7.71 0.34
C LEU A 97 10.52 -6.44 0.59
N ARG A 98 11.81 -6.51 0.24
CA ARG A 98 12.72 -5.36 0.30
C ARG A 98 12.54 -4.44 -0.90
N VAL A 99 12.57 -3.13 -0.64
CA VAL A 99 12.58 -2.05 -1.62
C VAL A 99 13.92 -1.33 -1.54
N VAL A 100 14.62 -1.23 -2.67
CA VAL A 100 15.80 -0.38 -2.83
C VAL A 100 15.30 1.05 -3.06
N ALA A 101 15.67 1.98 -2.18
CA ALA A 101 15.25 3.37 -2.28
C ALA A 101 15.84 4.05 -3.53
N ASP A 102 15.05 4.89 -4.21
CA ASP A 102 15.54 5.75 -5.30
C ASP A 102 16.04 7.12 -4.79
N GLY A 103 15.76 7.46 -3.54
CA GLY A 103 16.07 8.74 -2.91
C GLY A 103 15.76 8.73 -1.41
N ASP A 104 15.34 9.88 -0.86
CA ASP A 104 15.12 10.04 0.59
C ASP A 104 13.78 9.46 1.09
N GLU A 105 12.92 9.00 0.19
CA GLU A 105 11.62 8.45 0.53
C GLU A 105 11.71 7.03 1.07
N ALA A 106 11.07 6.78 2.22
CA ALA A 106 11.07 5.48 2.86
C ALA A 106 9.65 5.01 3.21
N LEU A 107 9.49 3.70 3.31
CA LEU A 107 8.28 3.07 3.82
C LEU A 107 8.26 3.11 5.36
N ASP A 108 7.09 3.34 5.94
CA ASP A 108 6.89 3.21 7.39
C ASP A 108 7.08 1.74 7.81
N VAL A 109 7.62 1.50 9.01
CA VAL A 109 7.86 0.14 9.55
C VAL A 109 6.60 -0.72 9.62
N CYS A 110 5.41 -0.11 9.72
CA CYS A 110 4.11 -0.79 9.70
C CYS A 110 3.59 -1.04 8.27
N SER A 111 4.36 -0.75 7.22
CA SER A 111 3.90 -0.90 5.84
C SER A 111 3.71 -2.37 5.50
N ARG A 112 2.49 -2.71 5.04
CA ARG A 112 2.12 -4.03 4.55
C ARG A 112 1.60 -3.91 3.13
N ILE A 113 2.13 -4.73 2.24
CA ILE A 113 1.60 -4.87 0.87
C ILE A 113 0.38 -5.79 0.93
N ASN A 114 -0.71 -5.43 0.22
CA ASN A 114 -1.95 -6.20 0.19
C ASN A 114 -2.19 -6.79 -1.20
N PHE A 115 -1.95 -8.08 -1.36
CA PHE A 115 -2.10 -8.80 -2.62
C PHE A 115 -3.55 -9.10 -2.98
N GLY A 116 -4.48 -9.07 -2.01
CA GLY A 116 -5.90 -9.36 -2.22
C GLY A 116 -6.67 -8.23 -2.91
N LYS A 117 -5.99 -7.12 -3.24
CA LYS A 117 -6.58 -5.99 -3.97
C LYS A 117 -5.66 -5.54 -5.10
N THR A 118 -6.24 -5.46 -6.30
CA THR A 118 -5.57 -4.88 -7.48
C THR A 118 -6.25 -3.57 -7.86
N TYR A 119 -5.45 -2.54 -8.10
CA TYR A 119 -5.85 -1.23 -8.56
C TYR A 119 -5.29 -0.96 -9.95
N THR A 120 -6.10 -0.36 -10.81
CA THR A 120 -5.63 0.25 -12.05
C THR A 120 -5.21 1.69 -11.76
N VAL A 121 -3.94 2.01 -12.05
CA VAL A 121 -3.40 3.36 -11.88
C VAL A 121 -3.00 3.91 -13.24
N GLU A 122 -3.69 4.94 -13.69
CA GLU A 122 -3.38 5.67 -14.93
C GLU A 122 -2.02 6.37 -14.83
N HIS A 123 -1.28 6.44 -15.93
CA HIS A 123 0.05 7.08 -15.96
C HIS A 123 0.00 8.61 -16.04
N ASN A 124 -1.18 9.19 -16.23
CA ASN A 124 -1.39 10.64 -16.29
C ASN A 124 -1.56 11.30 -14.90
N VAL A 125 -1.37 10.55 -13.82
CA VAL A 125 -1.44 11.06 -12.44
C VAL A 125 -0.05 11.43 -11.92
N LYS A 126 0.01 12.44 -11.04
CA LYS A 126 1.25 12.81 -10.38
C LYS A 126 1.65 11.73 -9.37
N VAL A 127 2.85 11.20 -9.52
CA VAL A 127 3.43 10.20 -8.62
C VAL A 127 4.80 10.68 -8.13
N LEU A 128 5.17 10.21 -6.94
CA LEU A 128 6.53 10.32 -6.40
C LEU A 128 7.09 8.92 -6.22
N SER A 129 8.26 8.62 -6.80
CA SER A 129 8.90 7.30 -6.63
C SER A 129 9.38 7.12 -5.19
N ILE A 130 9.32 5.89 -4.68
CA ILE A 130 9.94 5.51 -3.41
C ILE A 130 11.18 4.65 -3.70
N GLY A 131 11.06 3.73 -4.65
CA GLY A 131 12.08 2.74 -4.89
C GLY A 131 11.59 1.60 -5.76
N THR A 132 12.46 0.61 -5.93
CA THR A 132 12.22 -0.60 -6.72
C THR A 132 12.33 -1.84 -5.84
N ILE A 133 11.43 -2.83 -6.04
CA ILE A 133 11.55 -4.13 -5.37
C ILE A 133 12.90 -4.76 -5.70
N ALA A 134 13.61 -5.18 -4.65
CA ALA A 134 14.92 -5.79 -4.75
C ALA A 134 14.87 -6.98 -5.73
N PRO A 135 15.83 -7.12 -6.67
CA PRO A 135 15.79 -8.12 -7.73
C PRO A 135 15.50 -9.54 -7.23
N GLU A 136 16.11 -9.93 -6.12
CA GLU A 136 15.97 -11.22 -5.45
C GLU A 136 14.55 -11.49 -4.92
N HIS A 137 13.74 -10.45 -4.69
CA HIS A 137 12.36 -10.56 -4.18
C HIS A 137 11.28 -10.43 -5.26
N ARG A 138 11.64 -10.12 -6.52
CA ARG A 138 10.65 -9.93 -7.60
C ARG A 138 9.80 -11.18 -7.86
N HIS A 139 10.40 -12.36 -7.80
CA HIS A 139 9.69 -13.63 -7.97
C HIS A 139 8.64 -13.85 -6.87
N LEU A 140 8.93 -13.44 -5.62
CA LEU A 140 7.98 -13.51 -4.51
C LEU A 140 6.79 -12.59 -4.74
N LEU A 141 7.03 -11.36 -5.20
CA LEU A 141 5.97 -10.41 -5.54
C LEU A 141 4.98 -11.01 -6.54
N GLU A 142 5.49 -11.59 -7.63
CA GLU A 142 4.66 -12.24 -8.65
C GLU A 142 3.87 -13.43 -8.10
N ASN A 143 4.55 -14.31 -7.35
CA ASN A 143 3.93 -15.50 -6.77
C ASN A 143 2.82 -15.15 -5.78
N TYR A 144 3.06 -14.17 -4.90
CA TYR A 144 2.09 -13.72 -3.92
C TYR A 144 0.89 -13.06 -4.57
N TRP A 145 1.10 -12.23 -5.60
CA TRP A 145 0.01 -11.62 -6.35
C TRP A 145 -0.84 -12.66 -7.08
N ARG A 146 -0.21 -13.63 -7.77
CA ARG A 146 -0.93 -14.73 -8.44
C ARG A 146 -1.71 -15.61 -7.46
N SER A 147 -1.12 -15.93 -6.31
CA SER A 147 -1.78 -16.77 -5.29
C SER A 147 -2.99 -16.11 -4.66
N ALA A 148 -3.08 -14.78 -4.62
CA ALA A 148 -4.22 -14.06 -4.04
C ALA A 148 -5.42 -13.94 -5.00
N HIS A 149 -5.25 -14.30 -6.28
CA HIS A 149 -6.28 -14.19 -7.33
C HIS A 149 -6.65 -15.55 -7.95
N GLN A 150 -6.36 -16.65 -7.24
CA GLN A 150 -6.84 -18.01 -7.54
C GLN A 150 -7.99 -18.34 -6.60
#